data_AF-A0A945QM54-F1
#
_entry.id   AF-A0A945QM54-F1
#
_cell.length_a   1.000
_cell.length_b   1.000
_cell.length_c   1.000
_cell.angle_alpha   90.00
_cell.angle_beta   90.00
_cell.angle_gamma   90.00
#
_symmetry.space_group_name_H-M   'P 1'
#
loop_
_entity.id
_entity.type
_entity.pdbx_description
1 polymer ?
#
loop_
_entity_poly.entity_id
_entity_poly.type
_entity_poly.pdbx_seq_one_letter_code
_entity_poly.pdbx_strand_id
1 'polypeptide(L)'
;MLNKAGDIIYIGKSKDLKKRVLSYFNKTQPSPRTRLMVGNIASIEFTVTNTEAEALILENNMIRSFMPRYNVIFRDDKSYPYLAITGDKYPRIRFHRGIQKKDTKYFGPFPNSNAVRQSMQLLQKVFMLRTCENSVFNNRTRPCLEHQIKRCTAPCVGLIEESEYRGDVNQANLFLDGKDSEVIGNLTKKMNEHSEVFNF
;
A
#
# COMPACT_ATOMS: atom_id res chain seq x y z
N MET A 1 -2.79 -20.65 15.77
CA MET A 1 -3.01 -21.65 16.85
C MET A 1 -3.88 -22.76 16.30
N LEU A 2 -3.52 -24.02 16.55
CA LEU A 2 -4.17 -25.18 15.94
C LEU A 2 -4.74 -26.12 17.01
N ASN A 3 -5.81 -26.85 16.65
CA ASN A 3 -6.36 -27.92 17.47
C ASN A 3 -5.65 -29.27 17.23
N LYS A 4 -6.06 -30.34 17.93
CA LYS A 4 -5.50 -31.69 17.77
C LYS A 4 -5.69 -32.28 16.36
N ALA A 5 -6.69 -31.82 15.61
CA ALA A 5 -6.94 -32.24 14.23
C ALA A 5 -6.09 -31.46 13.20
N GLY A 6 -5.35 -30.43 13.63
CA GLY A 6 -4.57 -29.56 12.75
C GLY A 6 -5.36 -28.38 12.18
N ASP A 7 -6.60 -28.13 12.63
CA ASP A 7 -7.37 -26.97 12.15
C ASP A 7 -6.91 -25.68 12.81
N ILE A 8 -6.86 -24.59 12.04
CA ILE A 8 -6.60 -23.24 12.56
C ILE A 8 -7.83 -22.76 13.35
N ILE A 9 -7.67 -22.63 14.67
CA ILE A 9 -8.76 -22.22 15.57
C ILE A 9 -8.68 -20.74 15.97
N TYR A 10 -7.49 -20.15 15.92
CA TYR A 10 -7.26 -18.73 16.23
C TYR A 10 -6.03 -18.17 15.54
N ILE A 11 -6.14 -16.94 15.05
CA ILE A 11 -5.08 -16.12 14.44
C ILE A 11 -5.02 -14.78 15.19
N GLY A 12 -3.82 -14.26 15.45
CA GLY A 12 -3.65 -12.94 16.06
C GLY A 12 -2.30 -12.31 15.75
N LYS A 13 -2.23 -10.97 15.72
CA LYS A 13 -0.96 -10.22 15.58
C LYS A 13 -0.32 -9.86 16.93
N SER A 14 0.99 -9.65 16.97
CA SER A 14 1.68 -9.07 18.14
C SER A 14 2.87 -8.22 17.75
N LYS A 15 3.17 -7.19 18.55
CA LYS A 15 4.49 -6.52 18.54
C LYS A 15 5.56 -7.39 19.20
N ASP A 16 5.16 -8.18 20.19
CA ASP A 16 6.02 -9.09 20.95
C ASP A 16 5.34 -10.46 21.03
N LEU A 17 5.81 -11.40 20.22
CA LEU A 17 5.25 -12.75 20.15
C LEU A 17 5.41 -13.49 21.48
N LYS A 18 6.56 -13.34 22.15
CA LYS A 18 6.86 -14.03 23.41
C LYS A 18 5.89 -13.61 24.50
N LYS A 19 5.71 -12.30 24.72
CA LYS A 19 4.74 -11.80 25.71
C LYS A 19 3.32 -12.23 25.39
N ARG A 20 2.92 -12.17 24.11
CA ARG A 20 1.55 -12.55 23.71
C ARG A 20 1.29 -14.04 23.94
N VAL A 21 2.19 -14.92 23.54
CA VAL A 21 2.03 -16.36 23.74
C VAL A 21 1.97 -16.71 25.23
N LEU A 22 2.89 -16.17 26.04
CA LEU A 22 2.91 -16.41 27.49
C LEU A 22 1.59 -15.98 28.17
N SER A 23 0.96 -14.90 27.70
CA SER A 23 -0.30 -14.41 28.28
C SER A 23 -1.44 -15.45 28.25
N TYR A 24 -1.46 -16.34 27.27
CA TYR A 24 -2.48 -17.40 27.14
C TYR A 24 -2.29 -18.55 28.12
N PHE A 25 -1.10 -18.68 28.72
CA PHE A 25 -0.77 -19.77 29.65
C PHE A 25 -0.68 -19.31 31.11
N ASN A 26 -1.06 -18.06 31.40
CA ASN A 26 -1.23 -17.59 32.76
C ASN A 26 -2.47 -18.24 33.42
N LYS A 27 -2.38 -18.51 34.74
CA LYS A 27 -3.41 -19.21 35.52
C LYS A 27 -4.79 -18.51 35.50
N THR A 28 -4.80 -17.19 35.38
CA THR A 28 -6.03 -16.37 35.37
C THR A 28 -6.28 -15.80 33.98
N GLN A 29 -7.15 -16.46 33.23
CA GLN A 29 -7.61 -15.99 31.92
C GLN A 29 -8.87 -15.11 32.06
N PRO A 30 -8.87 -13.88 31.50
CA PRO A 30 -9.88 -12.88 31.79
C PRO A 30 -11.26 -13.22 31.20
N SER A 31 -11.34 -14.00 30.11
CA SER A 31 -12.60 -14.31 29.45
C SER A 31 -12.89 -15.82 29.35
N PRO A 32 -14.16 -16.27 29.53
CA PRO A 32 -14.55 -17.66 29.30
C PRO A 32 -14.22 -18.15 27.88
N ARG A 33 -14.35 -17.28 26.87
CA ARG A 33 -14.00 -17.58 25.48
C ARG A 33 -12.51 -17.89 25.33
N THR A 34 -11.65 -17.08 25.94
CA THR A 34 -10.19 -17.30 25.92
C THR A 34 -9.85 -18.64 26.59
N ARG A 35 -10.48 -18.98 27.73
CA ARG A 35 -10.28 -20.28 28.38
C ARG A 35 -10.64 -21.46 27.48
N LEU A 36 -11.81 -21.40 26.83
CA LEU A 36 -12.25 -22.44 25.90
C LEU A 36 -11.32 -22.57 24.70
N MET A 37 -10.86 -21.45 24.14
CA MET A 37 -9.91 -21.44 23.05
C MET A 37 -8.59 -22.09 23.49
N VAL A 38 -8.03 -21.68 24.62
CA VAL A 38 -6.76 -22.20 25.15
C VAL A 38 -6.82 -23.70 25.42
N GLY A 39 -7.94 -24.19 25.98
CA GLY A 39 -8.15 -25.63 26.22
C GLY A 39 -8.16 -26.49 24.95
N ASN A 40 -8.40 -25.89 23.79
CA ASN A 40 -8.42 -26.57 22.50
C ASN A 40 -7.11 -26.42 21.69
N ILE A 41 -6.12 -25.70 22.21
CA ILE A 41 -4.81 -25.56 21.55
C ILE A 41 -4.02 -26.85 21.70
N ALA A 42 -3.60 -27.44 20.58
CA ALA A 42 -2.61 -28.52 20.54
C ALA A 42 -1.22 -28.01 20.11
N SER A 43 -1.17 -27.01 19.23
CA SER A 43 0.08 -26.42 18.75
C SER A 43 -0.05 -24.93 18.41
N ILE A 44 1.08 -24.24 18.41
CA ILE A 44 1.18 -22.82 18.08
C ILE A 44 2.25 -22.64 17.00
N GLU A 45 1.85 -22.03 15.89
CA GLU A 45 2.74 -21.58 14.84
C GLU A 45 2.77 -20.05 14.81
N PHE A 46 3.89 -19.50 14.35
CA PHE A 46 4.08 -18.05 14.20
C PHE A 46 4.85 -17.74 12.91
N THR A 47 4.56 -16.58 12.34
CA THR A 47 5.28 -16.00 11.22
C THR A 47 5.81 -14.65 11.65
N VAL A 48 7.11 -14.42 11.48
CA VAL A 48 7.74 -13.13 11.79
C VAL A 48 7.58 -12.22 10.58
N THR A 49 7.14 -10.98 10.82
CA THR A 49 7.04 -9.92 9.81
C THR A 49 7.99 -8.78 10.16
N ASN A 50 8.37 -7.97 9.17
CA ASN A 50 9.34 -6.88 9.37
C ASN A 50 8.69 -5.67 10.04
N THR A 51 7.38 -5.47 9.81
CA THR A 51 6.64 -4.33 10.35
C THR A 51 5.32 -4.73 11.01
N GLU A 52 4.79 -3.86 11.88
CA GLU A 52 3.45 -4.04 12.46
C GLU A 52 2.36 -3.98 11.37
N ALA A 53 2.58 -3.19 10.31
CA ALA A 53 1.67 -3.07 9.18
C ALA A 53 1.54 -4.39 8.42
N GLU A 54 2.67 -5.05 8.13
CA GLU A 54 2.70 -6.38 7.54
C GLU A 54 2.01 -7.42 8.42
N ALA A 55 2.28 -7.42 9.73
CA ALA A 55 1.62 -8.33 10.67
C ALA A 55 0.09 -8.18 10.64
N LEU A 56 -0.40 -6.95 10.57
CA LEU A 56 -1.84 -6.63 10.48
C LEU A 56 -2.46 -7.13 9.17
N ILE A 57 -1.76 -6.94 8.05
CA ILE A 57 -2.22 -7.40 6.73
C ILE A 57 -2.27 -8.92 6.69
N LEU A 58 -1.20 -9.59 7.13
CA LEU A 58 -1.10 -11.04 7.16
C LEU A 58 -2.20 -11.64 8.06
N GLU A 59 -2.38 -11.11 9.27
CA GLU A 59 -3.43 -11.52 10.20
C GLU A 59 -4.81 -11.49 9.53
N ASN A 60 -5.18 -10.38 8.89
CA ASN A 60 -6.49 -10.25 8.27
C ASN A 60 -6.68 -11.18 7.07
N ASN A 61 -5.65 -11.32 6.23
CA ASN A 61 -5.68 -12.24 5.09
C ASN A 61 -5.89 -13.69 5.55
N MET A 62 -5.19 -14.11 6.61
CA MET A 62 -5.38 -15.45 7.17
C MET A 62 -6.75 -15.59 7.85
N ILE A 63 -7.25 -14.60 8.60
CA ILE A 63 -8.60 -14.66 9.19
C ILE A 63 -9.67 -14.78 8.10
N ARG A 64 -9.56 -14.02 6.99
CA ARG A 64 -10.49 -14.11 5.86
C ARG A 64 -10.42 -15.47 5.16
N SER A 65 -9.23 -16.03 5.00
CA SER A 65 -9.01 -17.29 4.27
C SER A 65 -9.47 -18.52 5.07
N PHE A 66 -9.18 -18.53 6.37
CA PHE A 66 -9.42 -19.70 7.23
C PHE A 66 -10.67 -19.60 8.11
N MET A 67 -11.22 -18.38 8.28
CA MET A 67 -12.38 -18.09 9.14
C MET A 67 -12.35 -18.83 10.50
N PRO A 68 -11.28 -18.67 11.31
CA PRO A 68 -11.11 -19.50 12.51
C PRO A 68 -12.23 -19.28 13.52
N ARG A 69 -12.69 -20.37 14.14
CA ARG A 69 -13.83 -20.38 15.07
C ARG A 69 -13.74 -19.35 16.20
N TYR A 70 -12.54 -19.08 16.73
CA TYR A 70 -12.37 -18.15 17.85
C TYR A 70 -12.01 -16.73 17.44
N ASN A 71 -11.86 -16.41 16.16
CA ASN A 71 -11.69 -15.02 15.70
C ASN A 71 -13.04 -14.30 15.63
N VAL A 72 -13.08 -13.02 16.03
CA VAL A 72 -14.22 -12.15 15.70
C VAL A 72 -14.03 -11.68 14.27
N ILE A 73 -14.90 -12.13 13.37
CA ILE A 73 -14.87 -11.70 11.98
C ILE A 73 -15.70 -10.42 11.88
N PHE A 74 -15.02 -9.28 11.76
CA PHE A 74 -15.70 -8.04 11.39
C PHE A 74 -16.18 -8.17 9.95
N ARG A 75 -17.51 -8.16 9.75
CA ARG A 75 -18.17 -8.21 8.43
C ARG A 75 -18.02 -6.93 7.61
N ASP A 76 -17.30 -5.93 8.13
CA ASP A 76 -17.08 -4.69 7.43
C ASP A 76 -16.13 -4.97 6.25
N ASP A 77 -16.70 -5.04 5.05
CA ASP A 77 -16.05 -5.47 3.79
C ASP A 77 -15.05 -4.45 3.23
N LYS A 78 -14.37 -3.72 4.09
CA LYS A 78 -13.31 -2.80 3.68
C LYS A 78 -12.10 -3.64 3.27
N SER A 79 -12.04 -3.99 1.99
CA SER A 79 -10.82 -4.46 1.33
C SER A 79 -9.67 -3.50 1.65
N TYR A 80 -8.47 -4.04 1.81
CA TYR A 80 -7.28 -3.21 1.99
C TYR A 80 -7.16 -2.16 0.87
N PRO A 81 -6.77 -0.93 1.21
CA PRO A 81 -6.56 0.10 0.22
C PRO A 81 -5.26 -0.17 -0.55
N TYR A 82 -5.32 0.08 -1.85
CA TYR A 82 -4.20 0.00 -2.78
C TYR A 82 -3.97 1.36 -3.42
N LEU A 83 -2.72 1.61 -3.81
CA LEU A 83 -2.37 2.66 -4.74
C LEU A 83 -2.45 2.07 -6.15
N ALA A 84 -3.10 2.78 -7.07
CA ALA A 84 -3.31 2.32 -8.43
C ALA A 84 -2.77 3.33 -9.44
N ILE A 85 -2.02 2.86 -10.43
CA ILE A 85 -1.56 3.66 -11.58
C ILE A 85 -2.33 3.20 -12.81
N THR A 86 -3.12 4.10 -13.41
CA THR A 86 -3.96 3.78 -14.56
C THR A 86 -3.15 3.53 -15.83
N GLY A 87 -3.63 2.66 -16.73
CA GLY A 87 -3.03 2.39 -18.03
C GLY A 87 -3.46 3.35 -19.14
N ASP A 88 -3.98 4.53 -18.80
CA ASP A 88 -4.37 5.55 -19.78
C ASP A 88 -3.14 6.12 -20.52
N LYS A 89 -3.36 6.80 -21.65
CA LYS A 89 -2.30 7.51 -22.42
C LYS A 89 -1.41 8.39 -21.55
N TYR A 90 -2.04 9.12 -20.63
CA TYR A 90 -1.40 9.84 -19.54
C TYR A 90 -1.83 9.17 -18.22
N PRO A 91 -1.05 8.25 -17.65
CA PRO A 91 -1.39 7.58 -16.40
C PRO A 91 -1.66 8.55 -15.25
N ARG A 92 -2.49 8.15 -14.29
CA ARG A 92 -2.66 8.89 -13.03
C ARG A 92 -2.60 7.95 -11.83
N ILE A 93 -2.17 8.50 -10.70
CA ILE A 93 -2.22 7.78 -9.42
C ILE A 93 -3.60 7.96 -8.81
N ARG A 94 -4.25 6.86 -8.39
CA ARG A 94 -5.54 6.87 -7.71
C ARG A 94 -5.57 5.93 -6.51
N PHE A 95 -6.43 6.26 -5.55
CA PHE A 95 -6.81 5.36 -4.47
C PHE A 95 -7.72 4.26 -5.01
N HIS A 96 -7.48 3.00 -4.61
CA HIS A 96 -8.32 1.88 -4.99
C HIS A 96 -8.67 0.96 -3.81
N ARG A 97 -9.91 0.47 -3.83
CA ARG A 97 -10.44 -0.60 -2.99
C ARG A 97 -11.30 -1.51 -3.87
N GLY A 98 -11.24 -2.81 -3.63
CA GLY A 98 -12.03 -3.82 -4.34
C GLY A 98 -11.27 -4.54 -5.45
N ILE A 99 -12.02 -4.91 -6.49
CA ILE A 99 -11.54 -5.78 -7.57
C ILE A 99 -10.57 -5.01 -8.49
N GLN A 100 -9.40 -5.61 -8.69
CA GLN A 100 -8.35 -5.09 -9.56
C GLN A 100 -8.70 -5.28 -11.04
N LYS A 101 -8.42 -4.26 -11.85
CA LYS A 101 -8.62 -4.25 -13.31
C LYS A 101 -7.30 -4.54 -14.04
N LYS A 102 -7.35 -5.23 -15.18
CA LYS A 102 -6.15 -5.63 -15.93
C LYS A 102 -5.29 -4.45 -16.42
N ASP A 103 -5.92 -3.35 -16.83
CA ASP A 103 -5.22 -2.17 -17.39
C ASP A 103 -4.74 -1.18 -16.31
N THR A 104 -4.51 -1.64 -15.08
CA THR A 104 -4.11 -0.79 -13.97
C THR A 104 -3.11 -1.55 -13.11
N LYS A 105 -1.98 -0.90 -12.82
CA LYS A 105 -0.99 -1.44 -11.88
C LYS A 105 -1.42 -1.10 -10.46
N TYR A 106 -1.38 -2.08 -9.57
CA TYR A 106 -1.77 -1.93 -8.17
C TYR A 106 -0.58 -2.19 -7.26
N PHE A 107 -0.40 -1.31 -6.29
CA PHE A 107 0.67 -1.34 -5.30
C PHE A 107 0.07 -1.33 -3.90
N GLY A 108 0.59 -2.17 -3.02
CA GLY A 108 0.04 -2.44 -1.68
C GLY A 108 -0.10 -3.94 -1.44
N PRO A 109 -0.96 -4.37 -0.49
CA PRO A 109 -1.95 -3.60 0.28
C PRO A 109 -1.33 -2.66 1.32
N PHE A 110 -1.98 -1.53 1.58
CA PHE A 110 -1.57 -0.58 2.62
C PHE A 110 -2.34 -0.80 3.93
N PRO A 111 -1.74 -0.49 5.10
CA PRO A 111 -2.38 -0.75 6.39
C PRO A 111 -3.65 0.08 6.62
N ASN A 112 -3.73 1.28 6.05
CA ASN A 112 -4.90 2.16 6.17
C ASN A 112 -4.96 3.17 5.00
N SER A 113 -6.09 3.88 4.87
CA SER A 113 -6.27 4.85 3.79
C SER A 113 -5.34 6.06 3.85
N ASN A 114 -4.90 6.45 5.04
CA ASN A 114 -4.04 7.62 5.21
C ASN A 114 -2.63 7.34 4.67
N ALA A 115 -2.12 6.13 4.90
CA ALA A 115 -0.86 5.67 4.32
C ALA A 115 -0.90 5.76 2.79
N VAL A 116 -1.97 5.27 2.15
CA VAL A 116 -2.12 5.41 0.69
C VAL A 116 -2.11 6.87 0.26
N ARG A 117 -2.89 7.73 0.90
CA ARG A 117 -2.99 9.16 0.53
C ARG A 117 -1.64 9.87 0.66
N GLN A 118 -0.89 9.60 1.71
CA GLN A 118 0.45 10.16 1.91
C GLN A 118 1.41 9.70 0.82
N SER A 119 1.44 8.39 0.52
CA SER A 119 2.26 7.86 -0.57
C SER A 119 1.88 8.47 -1.93
N MET A 120 0.57 8.58 -2.22
CA MET A 120 0.10 9.22 -3.46
C MET A 120 0.56 10.67 -3.57
N GLN A 121 0.38 11.46 -2.51
CA GLN A 121 0.79 12.88 -2.49
C GLN A 121 2.29 13.04 -2.68
N LEU A 122 3.09 12.18 -2.04
CA LEU A 122 4.54 12.18 -2.20
C LEU A 122 4.95 11.89 -3.64
N LEU A 123 4.42 10.82 -4.23
CA LEU A 123 4.74 10.42 -5.61
C LEU A 123 4.30 11.48 -6.62
N GLN A 124 3.11 12.04 -6.44
CA GLN A 124 2.61 13.12 -7.30
C GLN A 124 3.52 14.35 -7.24
N LYS A 125 4.04 14.68 -6.05
CA LYS A 125 4.97 15.80 -5.89
C LYS A 125 6.36 15.52 -6.50
N VAL A 126 6.91 14.34 -6.26
CA VAL A 126 8.27 13.96 -6.70
C VAL A 126 8.34 13.79 -8.21
N PHE A 127 7.38 13.08 -8.80
CA PHE A 127 7.34 12.77 -10.23
C PHE A 127 6.44 13.72 -11.03
N MET A 128 5.92 14.78 -10.39
CA MET A 128 5.03 15.78 -11.00
C MET A 128 3.87 15.18 -11.82
N LEU A 129 3.27 14.12 -11.28
CA LEU A 129 2.21 13.37 -11.96
C LEU A 129 0.85 14.05 -11.80
N ARG A 130 -0.05 13.81 -12.76
CA ARG A 130 -1.34 14.47 -12.80
C ARG A 130 -2.27 13.88 -11.73
N THR A 131 -3.10 14.75 -11.16
CA THR A 131 -4.11 14.40 -10.15
C THR A 131 -5.53 14.48 -10.69
N CYS A 132 -5.72 15.16 -11.83
CA CYS A 132 -7.03 15.41 -12.41
C CYS A 132 -7.69 14.13 -12.95
N GLU A 133 -9.02 14.11 -12.89
CA GLU A 133 -9.79 13.06 -13.54
C GLU A 133 -9.78 13.20 -15.06
N ASN A 134 -10.04 12.10 -15.78
CA ASN A 134 -9.99 12.07 -17.24
C ASN A 134 -11.00 13.05 -17.88
N SER A 135 -12.18 13.23 -17.25
CA SER A 135 -13.18 14.22 -17.66
C SER A 135 -12.64 15.65 -17.59
N VAL A 136 -11.93 16.00 -16.51
CA VAL A 136 -11.32 17.31 -16.33
C VAL A 136 -10.10 17.48 -17.25
N PHE A 137 -9.31 16.43 -17.42
CA PHE A 137 -8.14 16.42 -18.28
C PHE A 137 -8.49 16.71 -19.74
N ASN A 138 -9.51 16.04 -20.28
CA ASN A 138 -9.91 16.19 -21.69
C ASN A 138 -10.54 17.56 -22.01
N ASN A 139 -11.11 18.23 -21.01
CA ASN A 139 -11.83 19.50 -21.18
C ASN A 139 -10.99 20.73 -20.74
N ARG A 140 -9.72 20.54 -20.40
CA ARG A 140 -8.84 21.61 -19.91
C ARG A 140 -8.26 22.40 -21.08
N THR A 141 -8.42 23.73 -21.05
CA THR A 141 -7.82 24.66 -22.02
C THR A 141 -6.66 25.47 -21.45
N ARG A 142 -6.51 25.52 -20.11
CA ARG A 142 -5.46 26.26 -19.41
C ARG A 142 -4.84 25.46 -18.28
N PRO A 143 -3.53 25.65 -17.97
CA PRO A 143 -2.87 24.98 -16.85
C PRO A 143 -3.62 25.15 -15.53
N CYS A 144 -3.55 24.14 -14.67
CA CYS A 144 -4.19 24.16 -13.35
C CYS A 144 -3.25 24.70 -12.26
N LEU A 145 -3.82 24.93 -11.08
CA LEU A 145 -3.05 25.34 -9.90
C LEU A 145 -1.90 24.36 -9.60
N GLU A 146 -2.13 23.04 -9.74
CA GLU A 146 -1.08 22.03 -9.51
C GLU A 146 0.16 22.26 -10.39
N HIS A 147 -0.03 22.75 -11.63
CA HIS A 147 1.10 23.14 -12.47
C HIS A 147 1.80 24.39 -11.95
N GLN A 148 1.03 25.42 -11.60
CA GLN A 148 1.56 26.69 -11.09
C GLN A 148 2.38 26.50 -9.80
N ILE A 149 1.99 25.55 -8.94
CA ILE A 149 2.73 25.20 -7.72
C ILE A 149 3.77 24.08 -7.95
N LYS A 150 4.12 23.78 -9.20
CA LYS A 150 5.15 22.81 -9.62
C LYS A 150 4.90 21.38 -9.09
N ARG A 151 3.66 20.92 -9.12
CA ARG A 151 3.24 19.55 -8.77
C ARG A 151 2.74 18.73 -9.96
N CYS A 152 2.63 19.34 -11.14
CA CYS A 152 2.16 18.68 -12.35
C CYS A 152 2.85 19.29 -13.58
N THR A 153 3.33 18.47 -14.50
CA THR A 153 3.90 18.90 -15.80
C THR A 153 2.84 19.34 -16.82
N ALA A 154 1.57 19.43 -16.40
CA ALA A 154 0.44 19.88 -17.22
C ALA A 154 0.28 19.17 -18.58
N PRO A 155 0.27 17.83 -18.62
CA PRO A 155 -0.01 17.08 -19.86
C PRO A 155 -1.39 17.38 -20.46
N CYS A 156 -2.33 17.90 -19.66
CA CYS A 156 -3.69 18.23 -20.11
C CYS A 156 -3.75 19.35 -21.15
N VAL A 157 -2.71 20.17 -21.25
CA VAL A 157 -2.62 21.26 -22.22
C VAL A 157 -1.40 21.11 -23.15
N GLY A 158 -0.77 19.93 -23.16
CA GLY A 158 0.36 19.63 -24.03
C GLY A 158 1.68 20.31 -23.66
N LEU A 159 1.88 20.70 -22.39
CA LEU A 159 3.14 21.32 -21.94
C LEU A 159 4.29 20.30 -21.73
N ILE A 160 3.99 19.01 -21.85
CA ILE A 160 4.96 17.90 -21.80
C ILE A 160 4.60 16.88 -22.87
N GLU A 161 5.61 16.32 -23.51
CA GLU A 161 5.45 15.24 -24.48
C GLU A 161 4.97 13.96 -23.80
N GLU A 162 4.21 13.14 -24.53
CA GLU A 162 3.68 11.89 -23.97
C GLU A 162 4.80 10.92 -23.55
N SER A 163 5.87 10.84 -24.33
CA SER A 163 7.01 9.96 -24.08
C SER A 163 7.73 10.33 -22.78
N GLU A 164 7.94 11.62 -22.56
CA GLU A 164 8.58 12.16 -21.35
C GLU A 164 7.71 11.91 -20.12
N TYR A 165 6.40 12.20 -20.22
CA TYR A 165 5.46 11.92 -19.14
C TYR A 165 5.41 10.43 -18.77
N ARG A 166 5.43 9.53 -19.77
CA ARG A 166 5.53 8.09 -19.53
C ARG A 166 6.83 7.71 -18.85
N GLY A 167 7.93 8.40 -19.16
CA GLY A 167 9.20 8.26 -18.45
C GLY A 167 9.05 8.51 -16.95
N ASP A 168 8.42 9.62 -16.56
CA ASP A 168 8.19 9.96 -15.15
C ASP A 168 7.29 8.95 -14.45
N VAL A 169 6.23 8.47 -15.13
CA VAL A 169 5.37 7.40 -14.61
C VAL A 169 6.14 6.09 -14.41
N ASN A 170 7.04 5.76 -15.33
CA ASN A 170 7.87 4.56 -15.20
C ASN A 170 8.85 4.66 -14.03
N GLN A 171 9.42 5.85 -13.78
CA GLN A 171 10.23 6.08 -12.58
C GLN A 171 9.41 5.92 -11.30
N ALA A 172 8.16 6.41 -11.28
CA ALA A 172 7.25 6.19 -10.15
C ALA A 172 6.89 4.71 -9.94
N ASN A 173 6.70 3.94 -11.01
CA ASN A 173 6.49 2.49 -10.94
C ASN A 173 7.71 1.77 -10.34
N LEU A 174 8.92 2.07 -10.84
CA LEU A 174 10.16 1.48 -10.34
C LEU A 174 10.39 1.77 -8.85
N PHE A 175 10.05 2.99 -8.41
CA PHE A 175 10.13 3.38 -7.01
C PHE A 175 9.20 2.53 -6.14
N LEU A 176 7.97 2.31 -6.61
CA LEU A 176 6.98 1.51 -5.91
C LEU A 176 7.29 0.01 -5.91
N ASP A 177 8.02 -0.49 -6.90
CA ASP A 177 8.52 -1.87 -6.96
C ASP A 177 9.71 -2.14 -6.00
N GLY A 178 10.12 -1.14 -5.21
CA GLY A 178 11.20 -1.29 -4.22
C GLY A 178 12.60 -1.21 -4.82
N LYS A 179 12.74 -0.68 -6.05
CA LYS A 179 14.04 -0.34 -6.67
C LYS A 179 14.43 1.09 -6.33
N ASP A 180 14.38 1.40 -5.05
CA ASP A 180 14.68 2.71 -4.46
C ASP A 180 16.08 3.23 -4.84
N SER A 181 17.09 2.36 -4.81
CA SER A 181 18.48 2.69 -5.19
C SER A 181 18.63 3.13 -6.66
N GLU A 182 17.95 2.47 -7.60
CA GLU A 182 17.99 2.77 -9.03
C GLU A 182 17.29 4.10 -9.34
N VAL A 183 16.21 4.41 -8.63
CA VAL A 183 15.47 5.66 -8.77
C VAL A 183 16.23 6.84 -8.17
N ILE A 184 16.82 6.68 -6.98
CA ILE A 184 17.67 7.71 -6.37
C ILE A 184 18.88 7.99 -7.27
N GLY A 185 19.55 6.96 -7.79
CA GLY A 185 20.66 7.13 -8.73
C GLY A 185 20.27 7.93 -9.98
N ASN A 186 19.12 7.64 -10.57
CA ASN A 186 18.62 8.37 -11.74
C ASN A 186 18.19 9.82 -11.42
N LEU A 187 17.58 10.06 -10.26
CA LEU A 187 17.21 11.41 -9.81
C LEU A 187 18.45 12.25 -9.48
N THR A 188 19.44 11.68 -8.80
CA THR A 188 20.73 12.34 -8.54
C THR A 188 21.45 12.65 -9.85
N LYS A 189 21.43 11.73 -10.81
CA LYS A 189 22.01 11.97 -12.13
C LYS A 189 21.33 13.12 -12.86
N LYS A 190 20.00 13.12 -12.98
CA LYS A 190 19.23 14.23 -13.58
C LYS A 190 19.48 15.56 -12.85
N MET A 191 19.55 15.54 -11.52
CA MET A 191 19.84 16.73 -10.71
C MET A 191 21.25 17.27 -10.98
N ASN A 192 22.25 16.40 -11.10
CA ASN A 192 23.62 16.78 -11.44
C ASN A 192 23.70 17.30 -12.88
N GLU A 193 23.09 16.63 -13.84
CA GLU A 193 23.03 17.06 -15.25
C GLU A 193 22.38 18.44 -15.37
N HIS A 194 21.24 18.66 -14.70
CA HIS A 194 20.61 19.99 -14.68
C HIS A 194 21.44 21.03 -13.91
N SER A 195 22.12 20.66 -12.83
CA SER A 195 23.01 21.57 -12.10
C SER A 195 24.23 21.97 -12.93
N GLU A 196 24.79 21.05 -13.71
CA GLU A 196 25.89 21.34 -14.64
C GLU A 196 25.44 22.25 -15.78
N VAL A 197 24.21 22.09 -16.28
CA VAL A 197 23.61 22.95 -17.30
C VAL A 197 23.26 24.36 -16.76
N PHE A 198 22.97 24.49 -15.46
CA PHE A 198 22.66 25.77 -14.80
C PHE A 198 23.87 26.46 -14.13
N ASN A 199 25.06 25.87 -14.18
CA ASN A 199 26.30 26.55 -13.77
C ASN A 199 26.74 27.58 -14.82
N PHE A 200 26.22 28.80 -14.68
CA PHE A 200 27.02 30.01 -14.89
C PHE A 200 27.80 30.34 -13.61
#